data_AF-A0A2E1FY29-F1
#
_entry.id   AF-A0A2E1FY29-F1
#
_cell.length_a   1.000
_cell.length_b   1.000
_cell.length_c   1.000
_cell.angle_alpha   90.00
_cell.angle_beta   90.00
_cell.angle_gamma   90.00
#
_symmetry.space_group_name_H-M   'P 1'
#
loop_
_entity.id
_entity.type
_entity.pdbx_description
1 polymer ?
#
loop_
_entity_poly.entity_id
_entity_poly.type
_entity_poly.pdbx_seq_one_letter_code
_entity_poly.pdbx_strand_id
1 'polypeptide(L)'
;MVQKAPGAYQTISEVSVQLDVPAHVLRFWESKFSVLKPLKRSGGRRYYRTEDIQLLKSIKSLLYDEGYTIKGAQNSLKKRTSASGSVQTNEAKQPSSLMRQSLAEAHLHKAESLLEEANKIVKTLLGHFDR
;
A
#
# COMPACT_ATOMS: atom_id res chain seq x y z
N MET A 1 -2.66 -18.94 7.16
CA MET A 1 -1.66 -18.10 6.49
C MET A 1 -0.47 -18.98 6.14
N VAL A 2 -0.16 -19.16 4.85
CA VAL A 2 1.01 -19.95 4.43
C VAL A 2 2.26 -19.11 4.69
N GLN A 3 3.04 -19.50 5.71
CA GLN A 3 4.35 -18.89 5.92
C GLN A 3 5.29 -19.42 4.84
N LYS A 4 5.74 -18.53 3.94
CA LYS A 4 6.76 -18.85 2.93
C LYS A 4 8.15 -18.73 3.54
N ALA A 5 9.12 -19.41 2.94
CA ALA A 5 10.52 -19.34 3.36
C ALA A 5 11.03 -17.88 3.39
N PRO A 6 11.90 -17.52 4.35
CA PRO A 6 12.54 -16.22 4.40
C PRO A 6 13.35 -16.02 3.11
N GLY A 7 12.97 -15.04 2.29
CA GLY A 7 13.56 -14.79 0.97
C GLY A 7 12.68 -15.14 -0.23
N ALA A 8 11.53 -15.79 -0.01
CA ALA A 8 10.59 -16.06 -1.10
C ALA A 8 10.00 -14.76 -1.66
N TYR A 9 9.94 -14.67 -3.00
CA TYR A 9 9.25 -13.56 -3.66
C TYR A 9 7.75 -13.58 -3.35
N GLN A 10 7.20 -12.40 -3.06
CA GLN A 10 5.79 -12.22 -2.73
C GLN A 10 5.05 -11.46 -3.83
N THR A 11 3.81 -11.83 -4.10
CA THR A 11 2.98 -11.11 -5.08
C THR A 11 2.38 -9.85 -4.48
N ILE A 12 1.91 -8.93 -5.32
CA ILE A 12 1.24 -7.70 -4.84
C ILE A 12 0.02 -7.98 -3.95
N SER A 13 -0.74 -9.03 -4.24
CA SER A 13 -1.90 -9.41 -3.43
C SER A 13 -1.47 -9.90 -2.04
N GLU A 14 -0.40 -10.68 -1.96
CA GLU A 14 0.16 -11.15 -0.68
C GLU A 14 0.70 -9.98 0.15
N VAL A 15 1.47 -9.09 -0.48
CA VAL A 15 2.01 -7.90 0.18
C VAL A 15 0.90 -6.93 0.61
N SER A 16 -0.16 -6.81 -0.18
CA SER A 16 -1.33 -5.99 0.14
C SER A 16 -2.01 -6.46 1.42
N VAL A 17 -2.23 -7.77 1.55
CA VAL A 17 -2.78 -8.36 2.78
C VAL A 17 -1.80 -8.23 3.95
N GLN A 18 -0.50 -8.46 3.72
CA GLN A 18 0.51 -8.40 4.76
C GLN A 18 0.66 -7.00 5.36
N LEU A 19 0.60 -5.96 4.52
CA LEU A 19 0.78 -4.57 4.95
C LEU A 19 -0.54 -3.87 5.27
N ASP A 20 -1.68 -4.53 5.03
CA ASP A 20 -2.99 -3.89 5.10
C ASP A 20 -3.04 -2.58 4.29
N VAL A 21 -2.56 -2.66 3.05
CA VAL A 21 -2.52 -1.54 2.09
C VAL A 21 -3.09 -2.05 0.77
N PRO A 22 -4.10 -1.39 0.17
CA PRO A 22 -4.68 -1.86 -1.08
C PRO A 22 -3.64 -1.97 -2.21
N ALA A 23 -3.77 -3.00 -3.04
CA ALA A 23 -2.81 -3.26 -4.12
C ALA A 23 -2.62 -2.07 -5.08
N HIS A 24 -3.67 -1.28 -5.35
CA HIS A 24 -3.55 -0.09 -6.21
C HIS A 24 -2.71 1.03 -5.56
N VAL A 25 -2.72 1.16 -4.23
CA VAL A 25 -1.86 2.09 -3.49
C VAL A 25 -0.40 1.64 -3.58
N LEU A 26 -0.13 0.34 -3.45
CA LEU A 26 1.22 -0.20 -3.65
C LEU A 26 1.74 0.09 -5.08
N ARG A 27 0.89 -0.07 -6.11
CA ARG A 27 1.23 0.31 -7.50
C ARG A 27 1.52 1.79 -7.63
N PHE A 28 0.73 2.63 -6.96
CA PHE A 28 0.97 4.07 -6.95
C PHE A 28 2.33 4.39 -6.31
N TRP A 29 2.67 3.75 -5.18
CA TRP A 29 3.97 3.93 -4.53
C TRP A 29 5.14 3.49 -5.41
N GLU A 30 5.04 2.41 -6.18
CA GLU A 30 6.07 2.03 -7.17
C GLU A 30 6.39 3.16 -8.15
N SER A 31 5.40 3.97 -8.53
CA SER A 31 5.59 5.10 -9.44
C SER A 31 6.27 6.31 -8.77
N LYS A 32 6.17 6.42 -7.44
CA LYS A 32 6.70 7.56 -6.68
C LYS A 32 8.06 7.26 -6.07
N PHE A 33 8.31 6.04 -5.63
CA PHE A 33 9.57 5.68 -4.98
C PHE A 33 10.45 4.92 -5.96
N SER A 34 11.35 5.62 -6.65
CA SER A 34 12.21 5.04 -7.68
C SER A 34 13.11 3.90 -7.19
N VAL A 35 13.36 3.81 -5.88
CA VAL A 35 14.12 2.73 -5.24
C VAL A 35 13.30 1.44 -5.14
N LEU A 36 11.96 1.54 -5.09
CA LEU A 36 11.05 0.40 -5.04
C LEU A 36 10.85 -0.18 -6.45
N LYS A 37 11.54 -1.26 -6.76
CA LYS A 37 11.56 -1.86 -8.11
C LYS A 37 11.19 -3.34 -8.06
N PRO A 38 9.89 -3.68 -7.94
CA PRO A 38 9.49 -5.08 -7.95
C PRO A 38 9.86 -5.75 -9.27
N LEU A 39 10.23 -7.03 -9.20
CA LEU A 39 10.55 -7.85 -10.36
C LEU A 39 9.30 -8.05 -11.21
N LYS A 40 9.35 -7.61 -12.47
CA LYS A 40 8.29 -7.81 -13.46
C LYS A 40 8.58 -9.07 -14.25
N ARG A 41 7.65 -10.03 -14.26
CA ARG A 41 7.72 -11.25 -15.08
C ARG A 41 6.80 -11.15 -16.29
N SER A 42 7.00 -12.02 -17.28
CA SER A 42 6.05 -12.21 -18.39
C SER A 42 4.62 -12.39 -17.84
N GLY A 43 3.67 -11.66 -18.41
CA GLY A 43 2.28 -11.60 -17.91
C GLY A 43 1.98 -10.47 -16.91
N GLY A 44 2.89 -9.51 -16.70
CA GLY A 44 2.62 -8.27 -15.95
C GLY A 44 2.51 -8.45 -14.42
N ARG A 45 2.77 -9.66 -13.92
CA ARG A 45 2.82 -9.96 -12.48
C ARG A 45 4.06 -9.33 -11.86
N ARG A 46 3.87 -8.78 -10.66
CA ARG A 46 4.91 -8.15 -9.84
C ARG A 46 5.25 -9.02 -8.67
N TYR A 47 6.54 -9.17 -8.45
CA TYR A 47 7.11 -9.94 -7.37
C TYR A 47 8.01 -9.03 -6.54
N TYR A 48 7.68 -8.89 -5.27
CA TYR A 48 8.45 -8.11 -4.30
C TYR A 48 9.46 -9.02 -3.61
N ARG A 49 10.66 -8.49 -3.50
CA ARG A 49 11.72 -9.12 -2.73
C ARG A 49 11.56 -8.79 -1.25
N THR A 50 12.36 -9.42 -0.40
CA THR A 50 12.30 -9.15 1.05
C THR A 50 12.66 -7.68 1.32
N GLU A 51 13.68 -7.16 0.64
CA GLU A 51 14.11 -5.76 0.71
C GLU A 51 13.03 -4.77 0.25
N ASP A 52 12.29 -5.08 -0.82
CA ASP A 52 11.18 -4.24 -1.28
C ASP A 52 10.08 -4.16 -0.22
N ILE A 53 9.80 -5.27 0.47
CA ILE A 53 8.77 -5.33 1.51
C ILE A 53 9.20 -4.53 2.74
N GLN A 54 10.47 -4.57 3.11
CA GLN A 54 11.00 -3.71 4.18
C GLN A 54 10.92 -2.22 3.81
N LEU A 55 11.21 -1.88 2.56
CA LEU A 55 11.06 -0.53 2.05
C LEU A 55 9.60 -0.08 2.09
N LEU A 56 8.67 -0.92 1.65
CA LEU A 56 7.24 -0.66 1.72
C LEU A 56 6.73 -0.43 3.16
N LYS A 57 7.22 -1.21 4.13
CA LYS A 57 6.93 -0.98 5.55
C LYS A 57 7.41 0.39 6.01
N SER A 58 8.61 0.78 5.60
CA SER A 58 9.19 2.08 5.92
C SER A 58 8.40 3.23 5.30
N ILE A 59 7.99 3.08 4.03
CA ILE A 59 7.11 4.03 3.35
C ILE A 59 5.77 4.13 4.09
N LYS A 60 5.16 3.01 4.47
CA LYS A 60 3.90 2.99 5.24
C LYS A 60 4.04 3.77 6.54
N SER A 61 5.08 3.50 7.34
CA SER A 61 5.34 4.22 8.59
C SER A 61 5.47 5.72 8.37
N LEU A 62 6.27 6.14 7.39
CA LEU A 62 6.47 7.55 7.09
C LEU A 62 5.15 8.23 6.71
N LEU A 63 4.33 7.59 5.89
CA LEU A 63 3.12 8.21 5.35
C LEU A 63 1.93 8.17 6.33
N TYR A 64 1.71 7.04 7.00
CA TYR A 64 0.53 6.83 7.85
C TYR A 64 0.79 7.13 9.32
N ASP A 65 1.93 6.70 9.86
CA ASP A 65 2.22 6.83 11.28
C ASP A 65 2.85 8.19 11.60
N GLU A 66 3.77 8.64 10.74
CA GLU A 66 4.51 9.90 10.92
C GLU A 66 3.88 11.09 10.18
N GLY A 67 2.96 10.84 9.24
CA GLY A 67 2.21 11.86 8.51
C GLY A 67 3.01 12.64 7.45
N TYR A 68 4.09 12.06 6.93
CA TYR A 68 4.87 12.66 5.85
C TYR A 68 4.05 12.72 4.54
N THR A 69 4.31 13.75 3.74
CA THR A 69 3.94 13.74 2.32
C THR A 69 4.82 12.77 1.54
N ILE A 70 4.41 12.39 0.31
CA ILE A 70 5.24 11.56 -0.59
C ILE A 70 6.64 12.17 -0.78
N LYS A 71 6.73 13.49 -1.00
CA LYS A 71 8.00 14.19 -1.17
C LYS A 71 8.83 14.16 0.12
N GLY A 72 8.20 14.38 1.27
CA GLY A 72 8.86 14.28 2.57
C GLY A 72 9.40 12.87 2.84
N ALA A 73 8.61 11.83 2.56
CA ALA A 73 9.01 10.44 2.70
C ALA A 73 10.19 10.07 1.77
N GLN A 74 10.16 10.52 0.50
CA GLN A 74 11.27 10.34 -0.44
C GLN A 74 12.58 10.96 0.10
N ASN A 75 12.50 12.19 0.61
CA ASN A 75 13.67 12.88 1.17
C ASN A 75 14.20 12.16 2.42
N SER A 76 13.30 11.74 3.33
CA SER A 76 13.65 10.98 4.53
C SER A 76 14.35 9.66 4.17
N LEU A 77 13.84 8.92 3.18
CA LEU A 77 14.45 7.67 2.72
C LEU A 77 15.82 7.89 2.10
N LYS A 78 15.99 8.90 1.24
CA LYS A 78 17.30 9.26 0.65
C LYS A 78 18.31 9.61 1.75
N LYS A 79 17.89 10.42 2.72
CA LYS A 79 18.73 10.80 3.85
C LYS A 79 19.18 9.57 4.62
N ARG A 80 18.28 8.63 4.96
CA ARG A 80 18.63 7.38 5.66
C ARG A 80 19.61 6.50 4.86
N THR A 81 19.51 6.47 3.53
CA THR A 81 20.48 5.72 2.69
C THR A 81 21.84 6.41 2.56
N SER A 82 21.89 7.75 2.66
CA SER A 82 23.13 8.54 2.59
C SER A 82 23.77 8.79 3.97
N ALA A 83 23.00 8.64 5.04
CA ALA A 83 23.35 8.99 6.40
C ALA A 83 23.65 7.76 7.26
N SER A 84 24.75 7.07 6.95
CA SER A 84 25.59 6.44 7.99
C SER A 84 26.26 7.49 8.92
N GLY A 85 25.61 8.63 9.13
CA GLY A 85 26.08 9.79 9.87
C GLY A 85 24.88 10.68 10.19
N SER A 86 24.52 10.70 11.47
CA SER A 86 23.49 11.50 12.15
C SER A 86 22.95 12.73 11.41
N VAL A 87 21.63 12.96 11.49
CA VAL A 87 20.99 14.22 11.98
C VAL A 87 19.48 14.18 11.71
N GLN A 88 18.70 14.39 12.77
CA GLN A 88 17.26 14.68 12.75
C GLN A 88 17.02 16.09 12.21
N THR A 89 16.08 16.28 11.28
CA THR A 89 15.52 17.60 10.98
C THR A 89 14.03 17.49 10.63
N ASN A 90 13.24 18.26 11.38
CA ASN A 90 11.81 18.51 11.19
C ASN A 90 11.56 19.18 9.84
N GLU A 91 11.05 18.45 8.85
CA GLU A 91 10.46 19.04 7.64
C GLU A 91 9.03 18.51 7.42
N ALA A 92 8.07 19.42 7.65
CA ALA A 92 6.67 19.44 7.22
C ALA A 92 5.82 18.17 7.48
N LYS A 93 5.29 18.09 8.70
CA LYS A 93 4.26 17.15 9.21
C LYS A 93 2.84 17.39 8.68
N GLN A 94 2.67 17.89 7.45
CA GLN A 94 1.36 18.25 6.91
C GLN A 94 0.96 17.28 5.79
N PRO A 95 -0.05 16.40 5.98
CA PRO A 95 -0.53 15.54 4.90
C PRO A 95 -1.10 16.38 3.77
N SER A 96 -0.64 16.16 2.53
CA SER A 96 -1.12 16.89 1.35
C SER A 96 -2.61 16.60 1.12
N SER A 97 -3.43 17.62 0.87
CA SER A 97 -4.89 17.52 0.67
C SER A 97 -5.30 16.47 -0.39
N LEU A 98 -4.47 16.28 -1.42
CA LEU A 98 -4.62 15.25 -2.46
C LEU A 98 -4.64 13.83 -1.90
N MET A 99 -3.94 13.59 -0.78
CA MET A 99 -3.93 12.28 -0.13
C MET A 99 -5.18 12.07 0.72
N ARG A 100 -5.74 13.13 1.34
CA ARG A 100 -7.09 13.04 1.94
C ARG A 100 -8.13 12.71 0.89
N GLN A 101 -8.05 13.31 -0.30
CA GLN A 101 -8.96 13.01 -1.41
C GLN A 101 -8.76 11.58 -1.92
N SER A 102 -7.53 11.15 -2.21
CA SER A 102 -7.28 9.77 -2.68
C SER A 102 -7.64 8.71 -1.65
N LEU A 103 -7.45 9.02 -0.35
CA LEU A 103 -7.81 8.14 0.76
C LEU A 103 -9.33 8.10 0.97
N ALA A 104 -10.01 9.24 0.85
CA ALA A 104 -11.47 9.31 0.91
C ALA A 104 -12.11 8.56 -0.28
N GLU A 105 -11.56 8.71 -1.49
CA GLU A 105 -11.98 7.99 -2.70
C GLU A 105 -11.73 6.48 -2.57
N ALA A 106 -10.56 6.08 -2.05
CA ALA A 106 -10.27 4.66 -1.80
C ALA A 106 -11.17 4.05 -0.73
N HIS A 107 -11.49 4.81 0.32
CA HIS A 107 -12.43 4.40 1.37
C HIS A 107 -13.88 4.34 0.84
N LEU A 108 -14.30 5.30 0.02
CA LEU A 108 -15.59 5.31 -0.67
C LEU A 108 -15.72 4.07 -1.57
N HIS A 109 -14.73 3.80 -2.42
CA HIS A 109 -14.76 2.64 -3.31
C HIS A 109 -14.77 1.31 -2.52
N LYS A 110 -14.11 1.24 -1.36
CA LYS A 110 -14.19 0.06 -0.49
C LYS A 110 -15.57 -0.06 0.16
N ALA A 111 -16.17 1.04 0.59
CA ALA A 111 -17.52 1.05 1.16
C ALA A 111 -18.58 0.66 0.11
N GLU A 112 -18.47 1.18 -1.11
CA GLU A 112 -19.34 0.83 -2.24
C GLU A 112 -19.24 -0.66 -2.58
N SER A 113 -18.03 -1.22 -2.64
CA SER A 113 -17.87 -2.65 -2.92
C SER A 113 -18.51 -3.52 -1.83
N LEU A 114 -18.41 -3.11 -0.57
CA LEU A 114 -19.03 -3.83 0.56
C LEU A 114 -20.55 -3.73 0.52
N LEU A 115 -21.10 -2.57 0.17
CA LEU A 115 -22.55 -2.38 0.00
C LEU A 115 -23.09 -3.21 -1.15
N GLU A 116 -22.36 -3.30 -2.26
CA GLU A 116 -22.75 -4.09 -3.42
C GLU A 116 -22.73 -5.60 -3.10
N GLU A 117 -21.72 -6.05 -2.36
CA GLU A 117 -21.63 -7.42 -1.86
C GLU A 117 -22.76 -7.75 -0.88
N ALA A 118 -23.06 -6.83 0.05
CA ALA A 118 -24.18 -6.98 0.99
C ALA A 118 -25.54 -7.04 0.26
N ASN A 119 -25.76 -6.18 -0.73
CA ASN A 119 -26.99 -6.18 -1.53
C ASN A 119 -27.14 -7.45 -2.37
N LYS A 120 -26.03 -8.00 -2.88
CA LYS A 120 -26.03 -9.29 -3.58
C LYS A 120 -26.47 -10.41 -2.63
N ILE A 121 -25.95 -10.44 -1.39
CA ILE A 121 -26.35 -11.40 -0.37
C ILE A 121 -27.84 -11.28 -0.07
N VAL A 122 -28.34 -10.06 0.19
CA VAL A 122 -29.76 -9.79 0.48
C VAL A 122 -30.65 -10.24 -0.69
N LYS A 123 -30.31 -9.92 -1.94
CA LYS A 123 -31.06 -10.38 -3.12
C LYS A 123 -31.08 -11.91 -3.26
N THR A 124 -29.98 -12.56 -2.93
CA THR A 124 -29.88 -14.02 -2.99
C THR A 124 -30.74 -14.68 -1.90
N LEU A 125 -30.78 -14.09 -0.70
CA LEU A 125 -31.63 -14.53 0.40
C LEU A 125 -33.11 -14.28 0.11
N LEU A 126 -33.47 -13.10 -0.38
CA LEU A 126 -34.87 -12.76 -0.72
C LEU A 126 -35.38 -13.52 -1.95
N GLY A 127 -34.54 -13.75 -2.96
CA GLY A 127 -34.89 -14.58 -4.13
C GLY A 127 -35.07 -16.06 -3.81
N HIS A 128 -34.66 -16.51 -2.63
CA HIS A 128 -34.87 -17.88 -2.14
C HIS A 128 -36.23 -18.07 -1.44
N PHE A 129 -37.00 -16.99 -1.19
CA PHE A 129 -38.31 -17.01 -0.52
C PHE A 129 -39.52 -16.95 -1.48
N ASP A 130 -39.32 -16.70 -2.78
CA ASP A 130 -40.39 -16.59 -3.79
C ASP A 130 -40.57 -17.88 -4.65
N ARG A 131 -40.34 -19.06 -4.09
CA ARG A 131 -40.69 -20.36 -4.72
C ARG A 131 -41.45 -21.28 -3.79
#